data_AF-A0A257RQH8-F1
#
_entry.id   AF-A0A257RQH8-F1
#
_cell.length_a   1.000
_cell.length_b   1.000
_cell.length_c   1.000
_cell.angle_alpha   90.00
_cell.angle_beta   90.00
_cell.angle_gamma   90.00
#
_symmetry.space_group_name_H-M   'P 1'
#
loop_
_entity.id
_entity.type
_entity.pdbx_description
1 polymer ?
#
loop_
_entity_poly.entity_id
_entity_poly.type
_entity_poly.pdbx_seq_one_letter_code
_entity_poly.pdbx_strand_id
1 'polypeptide(L)'
;MGYVGGTFGHSVVGSFIGAGIGVYLLGLLMPRMLVDNAEWSGYVTQNPLGKGIMIPYGPGLHPALPWEERNEDGNYSLRVITRPFTLTSPTKTSAVTIQGRLFYNASLRFLINAVGVDKEVVEEGLIAFIDSDLIPMLAELDAETAVTQTAEISRKLNKIFRDTPAVTPNAIAKPEEFEEKFGYSTAAIVIDKIAYAPKVQEALDAVSKARKMNEIAAELLGVTKAELAEMLKEKVITVKQVKEVLDRALVTSGNAKMQLNVIEGDMAAAVAGFLGKGGQP
;
A
#
# COMPACT_ATOMS: atom_id res chain seq x y z
N MET A 1 -65.40 66.70 6.33
CA MET A 1 -63.95 66.90 6.52
C MET A 1 -63.26 65.61 6.14
N GLY A 2 -62.39 65.67 5.12
CA GLY A 2 -61.92 64.52 4.36
C GLY A 2 -60.94 63.63 5.12
N TYR A 3 -61.16 62.32 5.00
CA TYR A 3 -60.14 61.31 5.20
C TYR A 3 -59.04 61.54 4.16
N VAL A 4 -57.86 61.96 4.61
CA VAL A 4 -56.63 61.90 3.80
C VAL A 4 -56.14 60.45 3.87
N GLY A 5 -56.72 59.60 3.02
CA GLY A 5 -56.15 58.30 2.71
C GLY A 5 -54.86 58.53 1.93
N GLY A 6 -53.72 58.40 2.60
CA GLY A 6 -52.40 58.42 1.97
C GLY A 6 -52.25 57.21 1.06
N THR A 7 -52.62 57.37 -0.22
CA THR A 7 -52.19 56.46 -1.28
C THR A 7 -50.69 56.67 -1.45
N PHE A 8 -49.89 55.75 -0.88
CA PHE A 8 -48.50 55.57 -1.28
C PHE A 8 -48.50 55.22 -2.77
N GLY A 9 -48.31 56.24 -3.61
CA GLY A 9 -48.07 56.04 -5.03
C GLY A 9 -46.77 55.27 -5.17
N HIS A 10 -46.85 53.99 -5.50
CA HIS A 10 -45.68 53.23 -5.93
C HIS A 10 -45.19 53.84 -7.25
N SER A 11 -44.20 54.72 -7.14
CA SER A 11 -43.48 55.25 -8.29
C SER A 11 -42.92 54.06 -9.07
N VAL A 12 -43.39 53.88 -10.31
CA VAL A 12 -42.89 52.85 -11.24
C VAL A 12 -41.37 52.94 -11.36
N VAL A 13 -40.84 54.16 -11.41
CA VAL A 13 -39.39 54.44 -11.42
C VAL A 13 -38.72 54.02 -10.11
N GLY A 14 -39.33 54.29 -8.95
CA GLY A 14 -38.84 53.84 -7.65
C GLY A 14 -38.85 52.32 -7.50
N SER A 15 -39.84 51.64 -8.09
CA SER A 15 -39.90 50.17 -8.14
C SER A 15 -38.79 49.59 -9.01
N PHE A 16 -38.49 50.18 -10.18
CA PHE A 16 -37.37 49.75 -11.03
C PHE A 16 -36.00 50.01 -10.39
N ILE A 17 -35.81 51.17 -9.74
CA ILE A 17 -34.57 51.48 -9.01
C ILE A 17 -34.41 50.51 -7.82
N GLY A 18 -35.47 50.27 -7.05
CA GLY A 18 -35.46 49.30 -5.95
C GLY A 18 -35.16 47.87 -6.41
N ALA A 19 -35.75 47.45 -7.54
CA ALA A 19 -35.46 46.15 -8.15
C ALA A 19 -34.01 46.05 -8.64
N GLY A 20 -33.46 47.11 -9.25
CA GLY A 20 -32.08 47.16 -9.71
C GLY A 20 -31.07 47.05 -8.56
N ILE A 21 -31.29 47.79 -7.46
CA ILE A 21 -30.48 47.70 -6.24
C ILE A 21 -30.61 46.30 -5.62
N GLY A 22 -31.83 45.74 -5.60
CA GLY A 22 -32.08 44.38 -5.12
C GLY A 22 -31.27 43.33 -5.89
N VAL A 23 -31.34 43.34 -7.22
CA VAL A 23 -30.59 42.40 -8.08
C VAL A 23 -29.08 42.57 -7.92
N TYR A 24 -28.60 43.81 -7.82
CA TYR A 24 -27.17 44.09 -7.60
C TYR A 24 -26.67 43.55 -6.25
N LEU A 25 -27.42 43.78 -5.17
CA LEU A 25 -27.09 43.24 -3.84
C LEU A 25 -27.16 41.71 -3.82
N LEU A 26 -28.15 41.12 -4.49
CA LEU A 26 -28.28 39.67 -4.62
C LEU A 26 -27.09 39.08 -5.40
N GLY A 27 -26.64 39.75 -6.46
CA GLY A 27 -25.44 39.39 -7.21
C GLY A 27 -24.14 39.48 -6.40
N LEU A 28 -24.05 40.44 -5.47
CA LEU A 28 -22.92 40.57 -4.54
C LEU A 28 -22.93 39.54 -3.41
N LEU A 29 -24.11 39.14 -2.96
CA LEU A 29 -24.28 38.20 -1.83
C LEU A 29 -24.30 36.74 -2.27
N MET A 30 -24.81 36.42 -3.46
CA MET A 30 -24.89 35.04 -3.99
C MET A 30 -23.56 34.29 -3.94
N PRO A 31 -22.40 34.84 -4.38
CA PRO A 31 -21.12 34.14 -4.31
C PRO A 31 -20.61 33.91 -2.88
N ARG A 32 -21.12 34.67 -1.90
CA ARG A 32 -20.82 34.45 -0.46
C ARG A 32 -21.80 33.49 0.20
N MET A 33 -23.03 33.41 -0.31
CA MET A 33 -24.09 32.57 0.24
C MET A 33 -24.15 31.18 -0.38
N LEU A 34 -23.47 30.97 -1.51
CA LEU A 34 -23.37 29.70 -2.20
C LEU A 34 -21.91 29.33 -2.37
N VAL A 35 -21.56 28.13 -1.93
CA VAL A 35 -20.25 27.52 -2.16
C VAL A 35 -20.45 26.41 -3.18
N ASP A 36 -19.78 26.54 -4.32
CA ASP A 36 -19.68 25.49 -5.30
C ASP A 36 -18.33 24.78 -5.14
N ASN A 37 -18.39 23.49 -4.84
CA ASN A 37 -17.22 22.64 -4.71
C ASN A 37 -17.17 21.66 -5.88
N ALA A 38 -16.01 21.66 -6.55
CA ALA A 38 -15.75 20.75 -7.66
C ALA A 38 -15.91 19.27 -7.24
N GLU A 39 -16.17 18.41 -8.21
CA GLU A 39 -16.26 16.97 -8.01
C GLU A 39 -15.01 16.43 -7.29
N TRP A 40 -15.23 15.56 -6.29
CA TRP A 40 -14.17 14.97 -5.46
C TRP A 40 -13.33 15.99 -4.68
N SER A 41 -13.89 17.15 -4.35
CA SER A 41 -13.29 18.12 -3.45
C SER A 41 -14.22 18.42 -2.29
N GLY A 42 -13.63 18.63 -1.12
CA GLY A 42 -14.30 19.06 0.09
C GLY A 42 -13.71 20.37 0.57
N TYR A 43 -14.48 21.11 1.34
CA TYR A 43 -14.08 22.42 1.81
C TYR A 43 -14.39 22.58 3.29
N VAL A 44 -13.59 23.34 4.02
CA VAL A 44 -13.86 23.65 5.43
C VAL A 44 -13.93 25.16 5.58
N THR A 45 -15.09 25.67 5.99
CA THR A 45 -15.23 27.07 6.39
C THR A 45 -15.05 27.21 7.90
N GLN A 46 -14.68 28.41 8.34
CA GLN A 46 -14.72 28.81 9.73
C GLN A 46 -15.84 29.80 9.95
N ASN A 47 -16.65 29.60 10.99
CA ASN A 47 -17.63 30.58 11.44
C ASN A 47 -17.04 31.47 12.54
N PRO A 48 -16.57 32.71 12.24
CA PRO A 48 -15.94 33.60 13.21
C PRO A 48 -16.93 34.09 14.28
N LEU A 49 -18.22 34.22 13.95
CA LEU A 49 -19.27 34.65 14.90
C LEU A 49 -19.72 33.53 15.85
N GLY A 50 -19.46 32.27 15.47
CA GLY A 50 -19.87 31.06 16.19
C GLY A 50 -18.78 30.43 17.04
N LYS A 51 -17.80 31.18 17.57
CA LYS A 51 -16.63 30.66 18.31
C LYS A 51 -15.61 29.88 17.46
N GLY A 52 -15.53 30.16 16.16
CA GLY A 52 -14.57 29.51 15.27
C GLY A 52 -14.92 28.06 14.93
N ILE A 53 -16.20 27.69 14.97
CA ILE A 53 -16.68 26.37 14.54
C ILE A 53 -16.32 26.16 13.06
N MET A 54 -15.68 25.03 12.78
CA MET A 54 -15.36 24.60 11.43
C MET A 54 -16.52 23.79 10.83
N ILE A 55 -16.93 24.11 9.60
CA ILE A 55 -18.04 23.46 8.90
C ILE A 55 -17.51 22.83 7.61
N PRO A 56 -17.59 21.49 7.45
CA PRO A 56 -17.15 20.82 6.25
C PRO A 56 -18.29 20.78 5.22
N TYR A 57 -17.99 21.23 3.99
CA TYR A 57 -18.84 21.12 2.82
C TYR A 57 -18.31 20.05 1.87
N GLY A 58 -19.22 19.23 1.34
CA GLY A 58 -18.90 18.23 0.34
C GLY A 58 -18.86 18.79 -1.08
N PRO A 59 -18.73 17.92 -2.09
CA PRO A 59 -18.85 18.32 -3.48
C PRO A 59 -20.27 18.83 -3.80
N GLY A 60 -20.38 19.71 -4.79
CA GLY A 60 -21.63 20.32 -5.23
C GLY A 60 -21.90 21.70 -4.63
N LEU A 61 -23.15 22.15 -4.78
CA LEU A 61 -23.59 23.48 -4.36
C LEU A 61 -24.19 23.44 -2.95
N HIS A 62 -23.62 24.21 -2.03
CA HIS A 62 -24.06 24.27 -0.64
C HIS A 62 -24.40 25.70 -0.23
N PRO A 63 -25.46 25.92 0.58
CA PRO A 63 -25.70 27.20 1.21
C PRO A 63 -24.65 27.43 2.30
N ALA A 64 -23.94 28.56 2.22
CA ALA A 64 -23.00 29.01 3.24
C ALA A 64 -23.47 30.33 3.85
N LEU A 65 -23.11 30.57 5.10
CA LEU A 65 -23.46 31.82 5.75
C LEU A 65 -22.53 32.95 5.25
N PRO A 66 -23.04 34.19 5.04
CA PRO A 66 -22.24 35.30 4.50
C PRO A 66 -20.98 35.67 5.29
N TRP A 67 -20.93 35.28 6.57
CA TRP A 67 -19.83 35.54 7.49
C TRP A 67 -18.90 34.34 7.67
N GLU A 68 -19.15 33.21 6.99
CA GLU A 68 -18.21 32.10 6.98
C GLU A 68 -16.97 32.48 6.17
N GLU A 69 -15.81 32.34 6.82
CA GLU A 69 -14.53 32.57 6.18
C GLU A 69 -14.01 31.27 5.59
N ARG A 70 -13.36 31.46 4.46
CA ARG A 70 -12.75 30.40 3.69
C ARG A 70 -11.33 30.16 4.23
N ASN A 71 -11.02 28.94 4.70
CA ASN A 71 -9.64 28.56 5.04
C ASN A 71 -8.68 28.78 3.84
N GLU A 72 -7.46 29.22 4.16
CA GLU A 72 -6.39 29.55 3.21
C GLU A 72 -5.87 28.31 2.45
N ASP A 73 -5.93 27.13 3.08
CA ASP A 73 -5.47 25.85 2.51
C ASP A 73 -6.28 25.37 1.28
N GLY A 74 -7.42 26.02 1.00
CA GLY A 74 -8.25 25.73 -0.16
C GLY A 74 -9.06 24.44 -0.06
N ASN A 75 -9.39 23.84 -1.22
CA ASN A 75 -10.22 22.64 -1.28
C ASN A 75 -9.38 21.38 -1.01
N TYR A 76 -9.80 20.58 -0.03
CA TYR A 76 -9.22 19.27 0.24
C TYR A 76 -9.66 18.28 -0.83
N SER A 77 -8.71 17.56 -1.41
CA SER A 77 -9.01 16.51 -2.38
C SER A 77 -9.58 15.28 -1.67
N LEU A 78 -10.81 14.92 -2.03
CA LEU A 78 -11.46 13.66 -1.63
C LEU A 78 -11.08 12.50 -2.57
N ARG A 79 -10.23 12.75 -3.57
CA ARG A 79 -9.73 11.69 -4.47
C ARG A 79 -8.88 10.70 -3.69
N VAL A 80 -8.96 9.44 -4.12
CA VAL A 80 -8.12 8.37 -3.60
C VAL A 80 -6.67 8.62 -3.99
N ILE A 81 -5.82 8.72 -2.98
CA ILE A 81 -4.37 8.81 -3.07
C ILE A 81 -3.83 7.37 -3.03
N THR A 82 -2.95 7.06 -3.98
CA THR A 82 -2.28 5.75 -4.05
C THR A 82 -0.83 5.91 -3.63
N ARG A 83 -0.40 5.15 -2.62
CA ARG A 83 0.98 5.20 -2.12
C ARG A 83 1.59 3.80 -2.10
N PRO A 84 2.70 3.56 -2.82
CA PRO A 84 3.42 2.30 -2.71
C PRO A 84 4.18 2.23 -1.38
N PHE A 85 4.24 1.04 -0.79
CA PHE A 85 5.07 0.76 0.37
C PHE A 85 5.94 -0.47 0.11
N THR A 86 7.09 -0.53 0.78
CA THR A 86 7.97 -1.70 0.75
C THR A 86 8.47 -1.97 2.16
N LEU A 87 8.27 -3.19 2.61
CA LEU A 87 8.58 -3.62 3.97
C LEU A 87 9.44 -4.88 3.92
N THR A 88 10.36 -5.03 4.86
CA THR A 88 11.14 -6.25 5.03
C THR A 88 10.80 -6.84 6.37
N SER A 89 10.30 -8.08 6.37
CA SER A 89 9.84 -8.76 7.58
C SER A 89 10.55 -10.12 7.74
N PRO A 90 10.99 -10.46 8.97
CA PRO A 90 11.51 -11.79 9.25
C PRO A 90 10.37 -12.81 9.31
N THR A 91 10.55 -13.95 8.63
CA THR A 91 9.70 -15.14 8.82
C THR A 91 10.43 -16.20 9.65
N LYS A 92 9.82 -17.36 9.92
CA LYS A 92 10.47 -18.46 10.65
C LYS A 92 11.78 -18.94 10.03
N THR A 93 11.87 -18.89 8.70
CA THR A 93 12.99 -19.47 7.94
C THR A 93 13.92 -18.42 7.35
N SER A 94 13.37 -17.33 6.78
CA SER A 94 14.20 -16.27 6.17
C SER A 94 13.44 -14.94 6.05
N ALA A 95 14.17 -13.84 5.82
CA ALA A 95 13.52 -12.54 5.61
C ALA A 95 12.83 -12.49 4.24
N VAL A 96 11.64 -11.89 4.21
CA VAL A 96 10.86 -11.62 2.98
C VAL A 96 10.69 -10.12 2.80
N THR A 97 10.72 -9.68 1.54
CA THR A 97 10.41 -8.32 1.12
C THR A 97 8.99 -8.29 0.55
N ILE A 98 8.20 -7.35 1.05
CA ILE A 98 6.79 -7.19 0.73
C ILE A 98 6.65 -5.87 -0.02
N GLN A 99 6.00 -5.92 -1.17
CA GLN A 99 5.66 -4.75 -1.97
C GLN A 99 4.15 -4.66 -2.06
N GLY A 100 3.62 -3.48 -1.79
CA GLY A 100 2.19 -3.24 -1.83
C GLY A 100 1.84 -1.78 -2.08
N ARG A 101 0.54 -1.53 -2.13
CA ARG A 101 -0.06 -0.21 -2.34
C ARG A 101 -1.14 0.03 -1.31
N LEU A 102 -1.10 1.22 -0.75
CA LEU A 102 -2.09 1.79 0.15
C LEU A 102 -2.96 2.75 -0.66
N PHE A 103 -4.28 2.64 -0.49
CA PHE A 103 -5.27 3.54 -1.07
C PHE A 103 -6.00 4.24 0.06
N TYR A 104 -5.91 5.57 0.14
CA TYR A 104 -6.54 6.37 1.20
C TYR A 104 -7.04 7.70 0.64
N ASN A 105 -8.00 8.33 1.31
CA ASN A 105 -8.57 9.61 0.92
C ASN A 105 -8.99 10.40 2.15
N ALA A 106 -9.08 11.72 2.01
CA ALA A 106 -9.71 12.54 3.06
C ALA A 106 -11.18 12.11 3.22
N SER A 107 -11.61 11.93 4.47
CA SER A 107 -12.99 11.62 4.80
C SER A 107 -13.78 12.91 4.89
N LEU A 108 -14.88 13.00 4.15
CA LEU A 108 -15.76 14.16 4.23
C LEU A 108 -16.34 14.35 5.65
N ARG A 109 -16.60 13.24 6.35
CA ARG A 109 -17.18 13.26 7.70
C ARG A 109 -16.23 13.89 8.72
N PHE A 110 -14.93 13.63 8.57
CA PHE A 110 -13.89 14.08 9.49
C PHE A 110 -12.91 15.07 8.84
N LEU A 111 -13.38 15.80 7.81
CA LEU A 111 -12.54 16.71 7.04
C LEU A 111 -11.93 17.81 7.90
N ILE A 112 -12.65 18.23 8.93
CA ILE A 112 -12.18 19.18 9.95
C ILE A 112 -10.86 18.71 10.58
N ASN A 113 -10.73 17.41 10.83
CA ASN A 113 -9.56 16.83 11.50
C ASN A 113 -8.39 16.61 10.54
N ALA A 114 -8.63 16.69 9.22
CA ALA A 114 -7.57 16.71 8.22
C ALA A 114 -6.92 18.10 8.07
N VAL A 115 -7.55 19.16 8.62
CA VAL A 115 -7.01 20.52 8.60
C VAL A 115 -5.75 20.58 9.47
N GLY A 116 -4.63 21.01 8.88
CA GLY A 116 -3.34 21.11 9.58
C GLY A 116 -2.63 19.76 9.80
N VAL A 117 -3.10 18.67 9.19
CA VAL A 117 -2.42 17.37 9.23
C VAL A 117 -1.52 17.20 8.01
N ASP A 118 -0.23 17.02 8.25
CA ASP A 118 0.74 16.72 7.20
C ASP A 118 0.50 15.33 6.60
N LYS A 119 0.58 15.25 5.27
CA LYS A 119 0.37 14.00 4.52
C LYS A 119 1.36 12.92 4.92
N GLU A 120 2.59 13.31 5.25
CA GLU A 120 3.67 12.40 5.64
C GLU A 120 3.35 11.69 6.96
N VAL A 121 2.79 12.41 7.94
CA VAL A 121 2.37 11.84 9.23
C VAL A 121 1.27 10.78 9.03
N VAL A 122 0.36 11.03 8.10
CA VAL A 122 -0.71 10.09 7.74
C VAL A 122 -0.14 8.84 7.08
N GLU A 123 0.75 9.01 6.10
CA GLU A 123 1.39 7.90 5.40
C GLU A 123 2.23 7.04 6.35
N GLU A 124 3.06 7.66 7.19
CA GLU A 124 3.89 6.96 8.18
C GLU A 124 3.02 6.21 9.21
N GLY A 125 1.95 6.83 9.68
CA GLY A 125 1.01 6.19 10.62
C GLY A 125 0.33 4.96 10.02
N LEU A 126 -0.10 5.02 8.75
CA LEU A 126 -0.72 3.90 8.05
C LEU A 126 0.28 2.79 7.74
N ILE A 127 1.51 3.11 7.38
CA ILE A 127 2.57 2.12 7.18
C ILE A 127 2.92 1.44 8.50
N ALA A 128 3.03 2.20 9.60
CA ALA A 128 3.27 1.63 10.92
C ALA A 128 2.15 0.67 11.37
N PHE A 129 0.90 0.95 11.00
CA PHE A 129 -0.22 0.04 11.22
C PHE A 129 -0.04 -1.28 10.45
N ILE A 130 0.31 -1.17 9.15
CA ILE A 130 0.60 -2.34 8.32
C ILE A 130 1.74 -3.16 8.94
N ASP A 131 2.81 -2.51 9.40
CA ASP A 131 3.94 -3.18 10.05
C ASP A 131 3.52 -3.93 11.32
N SER A 132 2.73 -3.28 12.17
CA SER A 132 2.27 -3.83 13.45
C SER A 132 1.48 -5.14 13.28
N ASP A 133 0.68 -5.26 12.22
CA ASP A 133 -0.16 -6.45 12.00
C ASP A 133 0.49 -7.47 11.07
N LEU A 134 1.22 -7.01 10.06
CA LEU A 134 1.81 -7.87 9.04
C LEU A 134 3.06 -8.59 9.55
N ILE A 135 3.88 -7.94 10.39
CA ILE A 135 5.10 -8.55 10.92
C ILE A 135 4.77 -9.78 11.80
N PRO A 136 3.88 -9.72 12.80
CA PRO A 136 3.52 -10.89 13.59
C PRO A 136 2.92 -12.02 12.74
N MET A 137 2.06 -11.69 11.77
CA MET A 137 1.46 -12.68 10.88
C MET A 137 2.51 -13.44 10.05
N LEU A 138 3.53 -12.73 9.56
CA LEU A 138 4.61 -13.33 8.77
C LEU A 138 5.64 -14.06 9.62
N ALA A 139 5.86 -13.62 10.86
CA ALA A 139 6.74 -14.29 11.81
C ALA A 139 6.27 -15.71 12.16
N GLU A 140 4.97 -16.00 12.02
CA GLU A 140 4.41 -17.33 12.25
C GLU A 140 4.49 -18.27 11.03
N LEU A 141 4.80 -17.74 9.85
CA LEU A 141 4.84 -18.49 8.59
C LEU A 141 6.28 -18.82 8.18
N ASP A 142 6.43 -19.84 7.35
CA ASP A 142 7.66 -20.08 6.61
C ASP A 142 7.71 -19.18 5.37
N ALA A 143 8.91 -18.78 4.94
CA ALA A 143 9.10 -17.88 3.80
C ALA A 143 8.47 -18.42 2.50
N GLU A 144 8.55 -19.73 2.25
CA GLU A 144 7.92 -20.36 1.07
C GLU A 144 6.39 -20.25 1.09
N THR A 145 5.79 -20.51 2.26
CA THR A 145 4.35 -20.36 2.47
C THR A 145 3.95 -18.90 2.32
N ALA A 146 4.72 -17.96 2.86
CA ALA A 146 4.45 -16.53 2.74
C ALA A 146 4.46 -16.05 1.28
N VAL A 147 5.44 -16.49 0.47
CA VAL A 147 5.51 -16.16 -0.96
C VAL A 147 4.32 -16.77 -1.72
N THR A 148 4.00 -18.03 -1.45
CA THR A 148 2.96 -18.77 -2.19
C THR A 148 1.54 -18.32 -1.82
N GLN A 149 1.31 -17.93 -0.56
CA GLN A 149 -0.01 -17.54 -0.04
C GLN A 149 -0.23 -16.02 0.00
N THR A 150 0.47 -15.25 -0.84
CA THR A 150 0.35 -13.77 -0.90
C THR A 150 -1.12 -13.29 -0.92
N ALA A 151 -1.98 -13.94 -1.71
CA ALA A 151 -3.40 -13.56 -1.83
C ALA A 151 -4.25 -13.87 -0.58
N GLU A 152 -3.85 -14.87 0.22
CA GLU A 152 -4.53 -15.16 1.49
C GLU A 152 -4.08 -14.18 2.57
N ILE A 153 -2.79 -13.87 2.63
CA ILE A 153 -2.21 -12.88 3.53
C ILE A 153 -2.82 -11.50 3.26
N SER A 154 -2.94 -11.09 1.99
CA SER A 154 -3.59 -9.82 1.63
C SER A 154 -5.07 -9.79 2.04
N ARG A 155 -5.79 -10.92 1.94
CA ARG A 155 -7.18 -11.03 2.41
C ARG A 155 -7.27 -10.93 3.94
N LYS A 156 -6.39 -11.61 4.67
CA LYS A 156 -6.34 -11.53 6.15
C LYS A 156 -6.00 -10.12 6.62
N LEU A 157 -5.01 -9.46 6.01
CA LEU A 157 -4.65 -8.08 6.33
C LEU A 157 -5.81 -7.11 6.07
N ASN A 158 -6.47 -7.20 4.92
CA ASN A 158 -7.65 -6.38 4.63
C ASN A 158 -8.80 -6.64 5.61
N LYS A 159 -8.97 -7.89 6.06
CA LYS A 159 -9.98 -8.24 7.05
C LYS A 159 -9.64 -7.66 8.42
N ILE A 160 -8.38 -7.76 8.86
CA ILE A 160 -7.95 -7.19 10.15
C ILE A 160 -8.17 -5.68 10.15
N PHE A 161 -7.80 -5.03 9.06
CA PHE A 161 -7.96 -3.60 8.85
C PHE A 161 -9.44 -3.16 8.78
N ARG A 162 -10.37 -4.04 8.39
CA ARG A 162 -11.81 -3.73 8.30
C ARG A 162 -12.64 -4.16 9.50
N ASP A 163 -12.31 -5.28 10.15
CA ASP A 163 -13.22 -6.00 11.05
C ASP A 163 -12.77 -6.05 12.53
N THR A 164 -11.55 -5.61 12.89
CA THR A 164 -11.02 -5.86 14.24
C THR A 164 -11.30 -4.70 15.21
N PRO A 165 -12.05 -4.92 16.31
CA PRO A 165 -12.16 -3.94 17.39
C PRO A 165 -10.82 -3.81 18.14
N ALA A 166 -10.41 -2.59 18.50
CA ALA A 166 -9.22 -2.33 19.30
C ALA A 166 -9.42 -2.91 20.70
N VAL A 167 -8.54 -3.82 21.13
CA VAL A 167 -8.62 -4.46 22.46
C VAL A 167 -7.35 -4.24 23.30
N THR A 168 -6.34 -3.49 22.83
CA THR A 168 -5.11 -3.31 23.61
C THR A 168 -4.78 -1.83 23.93
N PRO A 169 -4.40 -1.50 25.18
CA PRO A 169 -4.11 -0.13 25.63
C PRO A 169 -2.91 0.55 24.94
N ASN A 170 -2.08 -0.22 24.24
CA ASN A 170 -0.92 0.27 23.47
C ASN A 170 -1.09 0.04 21.96
N ALA A 171 -2.27 -0.36 21.48
CA ALA A 171 -2.54 -0.45 20.05
C ALA A 171 -2.60 0.96 19.46
N ILE A 172 -1.84 1.18 18.40
CA ILE A 172 -1.96 2.33 17.52
C ILE A 172 -3.41 2.33 16.99
N ALA A 173 -4.07 3.49 17.11
CA ALA A 173 -5.50 3.69 16.93
C ALA A 173 -6.06 3.03 15.65
N LYS A 174 -7.28 2.43 15.72
CA LYS A 174 -7.98 1.75 14.61
C LYS A 174 -7.97 2.58 13.31
N PRO A 175 -8.23 2.00 12.12
CA PRO A 175 -8.54 2.78 10.93
C PRO A 175 -9.70 3.77 11.11
N GLU A 176 -10.72 3.42 11.90
CA GLU A 176 -11.82 4.33 12.27
C GLU A 176 -11.38 5.44 13.23
N GLU A 177 -10.53 5.11 14.21
CA GLU A 177 -9.97 6.10 15.15
C GLU A 177 -8.89 6.95 14.47
N PHE A 178 -8.23 6.43 13.44
CA PHE A 178 -7.29 7.11 12.57
C PHE A 178 -8.04 8.08 11.66
N GLU A 179 -9.18 7.65 11.10
CA GLU A 179 -10.08 8.53 10.36
C GLU A 179 -10.65 9.62 11.26
N GLU A 180 -11.05 9.30 12.49
CA GLU A 180 -11.50 10.29 13.45
C GLU A 180 -10.37 11.23 13.87
N LYS A 181 -9.14 10.74 14.08
CA LYS A 181 -8.04 11.54 14.60
C LYS A 181 -7.35 12.41 13.54
N PHE A 182 -7.22 11.89 12.33
CA PHE A 182 -6.47 12.54 11.25
C PHE A 182 -7.34 12.97 10.07
N GLY A 183 -8.62 12.58 10.02
CA GLY A 183 -9.53 12.94 8.94
C GLY A 183 -9.32 12.17 7.63
N TYR A 184 -8.54 11.09 7.63
CA TYR A 184 -8.26 10.27 6.45
C TYR A 184 -8.81 8.85 6.60
N SER A 185 -9.56 8.41 5.59
CA SER A 185 -10.07 7.05 5.51
C SER A 185 -9.20 6.21 4.57
N THR A 186 -9.00 4.95 4.92
CA THR A 186 -8.26 4.00 4.08
C THR A 186 -9.24 3.16 3.28
N ALA A 187 -9.19 3.28 1.96
CA ALA A 187 -10.06 2.57 1.03
C ALA A 187 -9.67 1.09 0.89
N ALA A 188 -8.38 0.82 0.74
CA ALA A 188 -7.85 -0.54 0.56
C ALA A 188 -6.35 -0.63 0.82
N ILE A 189 -5.89 -1.82 1.21
CA ILE A 189 -4.47 -2.19 1.25
C ILE A 189 -4.29 -3.40 0.34
N VAL A 190 -3.38 -3.30 -0.63
CA VAL A 190 -3.11 -4.37 -1.58
C VAL A 190 -1.66 -4.78 -1.46
N ILE A 191 -1.41 -6.07 -1.24
CA ILE A 191 -0.07 -6.65 -1.33
C ILE A 191 0.10 -7.12 -2.77
N ASP A 192 1.01 -6.49 -3.50
CA ASP A 192 1.27 -6.82 -4.90
C ASP A 192 2.18 -8.04 -5.01
N LYS A 193 3.20 -8.13 -4.15
CA LYS A 193 4.20 -9.20 -4.20
C LYS A 193 4.85 -9.41 -2.83
N ILE A 194 5.01 -10.67 -2.45
CA ILE A 194 5.93 -11.10 -1.40
C ILE A 194 7.05 -11.88 -2.08
N ALA A 195 8.29 -11.49 -1.82
CA ALA A 195 9.48 -12.13 -2.38
C ALA A 195 10.48 -12.43 -1.28
N TYR A 196 11.37 -13.39 -1.51
CA TYR A 196 12.54 -13.55 -0.66
C TYR A 196 13.40 -12.29 -0.70
N ALA A 197 14.07 -12.00 0.41
CA ALA A 197 15.09 -10.96 0.41
C ALA A 197 16.15 -11.25 -0.68
N PRO A 198 16.73 -10.24 -1.35
CA PRO A 198 17.58 -10.44 -2.53
C PRO A 198 18.70 -11.47 -2.33
N LYS A 199 19.39 -11.44 -1.18
CA LYS A 199 20.46 -12.39 -0.85
C LYS A 199 19.98 -13.84 -0.69
N VAL A 200 18.76 -14.02 -0.16
CA VAL A 200 18.15 -15.35 0.01
C VAL A 200 17.70 -15.88 -1.35
N GLN A 201 17.13 -15.02 -2.20
CA GLN A 201 16.76 -15.38 -3.57
C GLN A 201 17.99 -15.79 -4.39
N GLU A 202 19.10 -15.05 -4.29
CA GLU A 202 20.35 -15.40 -4.97
C GLU A 202 20.87 -16.78 -4.56
N ALA A 203 20.81 -17.11 -3.25
CA ALA A 203 21.21 -18.42 -2.74
C ALA A 203 20.29 -19.54 -3.26
N LEU A 204 18.97 -19.32 -3.24
CA LEU A 204 17.99 -20.27 -3.79
C LEU A 204 18.18 -20.49 -5.29
N ASP A 205 18.42 -19.43 -6.05
CA ASP A 205 18.69 -19.49 -7.48
C ASP A 205 20.01 -20.24 -7.77
N ALA A 206 21.04 -20.04 -6.95
CA ALA A 206 22.30 -20.78 -7.05
C ALA A 206 22.12 -22.28 -6.76
N VAL A 207 21.36 -22.63 -5.73
CA VAL A 207 21.04 -24.04 -5.40
C VAL A 207 20.21 -24.69 -6.51
N SER A 208 19.21 -23.97 -7.05
CA SER A 208 18.38 -24.45 -8.17
C SER A 208 19.20 -24.67 -9.44
N LYS A 209 20.09 -23.73 -9.76
CA LYS A 209 21.06 -23.89 -10.86
C LYS A 209 21.96 -25.11 -10.65
N ALA A 210 22.55 -25.25 -9.47
CA ALA A 210 23.40 -26.39 -9.14
C ALA A 210 22.64 -27.72 -9.24
N ARG A 211 21.40 -27.78 -8.76
CA ARG A 211 20.52 -28.96 -8.93
C ARG A 211 20.34 -29.28 -10.40
N LYS A 212 19.86 -28.34 -11.21
CA LYS A 212 19.65 -28.53 -12.66
C LYS A 212 20.91 -28.98 -13.39
N MET A 213 22.06 -28.41 -13.04
CA MET A 213 23.35 -28.81 -13.60
C MET A 213 23.69 -30.26 -13.23
N ASN A 214 23.40 -30.70 -12.01
CA ASN A 214 23.57 -32.10 -11.62
C ASN A 214 22.59 -33.03 -12.34
N GLU A 215 21.35 -32.60 -12.64
CA GLU A 215 20.41 -33.40 -13.43
C GLU A 215 20.93 -33.59 -14.86
N ILE A 216 21.42 -32.50 -15.48
CA ILE A 216 22.03 -32.52 -16.81
C ILE A 216 23.28 -33.40 -16.81
N ALA A 217 24.14 -33.30 -15.80
CA ALA A 217 25.31 -34.16 -15.68
C ALA A 217 24.93 -35.64 -15.57
N ALA A 218 23.93 -35.96 -14.74
CA ALA A 218 23.44 -37.32 -14.56
C ALA A 218 22.89 -37.89 -15.88
N GLU A 219 22.08 -37.10 -16.60
CA GLU A 219 21.51 -37.47 -17.90
C GLU A 219 22.60 -37.69 -18.96
N LEU A 220 23.63 -36.82 -19.02
CA LEU A 220 24.76 -36.97 -19.93
C LEU A 220 25.63 -38.18 -19.64
N LEU A 221 25.73 -38.57 -18.36
CA LEU A 221 26.45 -39.75 -17.91
C LEU A 221 25.60 -41.03 -17.98
N GLY A 222 24.32 -40.91 -18.35
CA GLY A 222 23.40 -42.05 -18.44
C GLY A 222 23.07 -42.68 -17.08
N VAL A 223 23.25 -41.94 -15.98
CA VAL A 223 23.03 -42.41 -14.60
C VAL A 223 21.91 -41.62 -13.94
N THR A 224 21.28 -42.20 -12.93
CA THR A 224 20.31 -41.50 -12.10
C THR A 224 21.00 -40.51 -11.14
N LYS A 225 20.25 -39.53 -10.62
CA LYS A 225 20.79 -38.56 -9.64
C LYS A 225 21.36 -39.23 -8.39
N ALA A 226 20.77 -40.35 -7.98
CA ALA A 226 21.22 -41.12 -6.82
C ALA A 226 22.55 -41.82 -7.10
N GLU A 227 22.68 -42.43 -8.27
CA GLU A 227 23.92 -43.09 -8.71
C GLU A 227 25.05 -42.09 -8.92
N LEU A 228 24.78 -40.90 -9.45
CA LEU A 228 25.78 -39.83 -9.57
C LEU A 228 26.29 -39.38 -8.19
N ALA A 229 25.39 -39.27 -7.21
CA ALA A 229 25.73 -38.89 -5.84
C ALA A 229 26.55 -39.99 -5.12
N GLU A 230 26.26 -41.26 -5.39
CA GLU A 230 27.09 -42.38 -4.92
C GLU A 230 28.46 -42.42 -5.60
N MET A 231 28.53 -42.26 -6.93
CA MET A 231 29.80 -42.22 -7.66
C MET A 231 30.72 -41.10 -7.21
N LEU A 232 30.16 -39.95 -6.80
CA LEU A 232 30.90 -38.84 -6.21
C LEU A 232 31.36 -39.14 -4.77
N LYS A 233 30.52 -39.80 -3.96
CA LYS A 233 30.88 -40.22 -2.59
C LYS A 233 31.95 -41.30 -2.57
N GLU A 234 31.86 -42.27 -3.47
CA GLU A 234 32.80 -43.37 -3.62
C GLU A 234 34.08 -42.97 -4.38
N LYS A 235 34.17 -41.71 -4.83
CA LYS A 235 35.28 -41.16 -5.64
C LYS A 235 35.52 -41.91 -6.96
N VAL A 236 34.53 -42.65 -7.44
CA VAL A 236 34.56 -43.32 -8.76
C VAL A 236 34.64 -42.30 -9.88
N ILE A 237 34.00 -41.13 -9.69
CA ILE A 237 34.11 -39.97 -10.57
C ILE A 237 34.53 -38.76 -9.73
N THR A 238 35.47 -37.97 -10.23
CA THR A 238 35.90 -36.72 -9.56
C THR A 238 35.06 -35.53 -9.98
N VAL A 239 34.90 -34.54 -9.10
CA VAL A 239 34.19 -33.27 -9.38
C VAL A 239 34.69 -32.60 -10.67
N LYS A 240 36.00 -32.73 -10.95
CA LYS A 240 36.64 -32.23 -12.17
C LYS A 240 36.14 -32.92 -13.45
N GLN A 241 35.92 -34.24 -13.41
CA GLN A 241 35.38 -34.99 -14.56
C GLN A 241 33.92 -34.66 -14.83
N VAL A 242 33.11 -34.47 -13.78
CA VAL A 242 31.72 -34.00 -13.91
C VAL A 242 31.70 -32.60 -14.55
N LYS A 243 32.59 -31.70 -14.12
CA LYS A 243 32.73 -30.36 -14.68
C LYS A 243 33.13 -30.38 -16.16
N GLU A 244 34.07 -31.25 -16.55
CA GLU A 244 34.47 -31.38 -17.96
C GLU A 244 33.36 -31.89 -18.87
N VAL A 245 32.53 -32.82 -18.40
CA VAL A 245 31.37 -33.33 -19.15
C VAL A 245 30.32 -32.23 -19.30
N LEU A 246 30.09 -31.46 -18.24
CA LEU A 246 29.15 -30.34 -18.25
C LEU A 246 29.62 -29.19 -19.14
N ASP A 247 30.91 -28.84 -19.08
CA ASP A 247 31.53 -27.81 -19.92
C ASP A 247 31.46 -28.21 -21.40
N ARG A 248 31.74 -29.48 -21.73
CA ARG A 248 31.58 -29.98 -23.11
C ARG A 248 30.12 -29.89 -23.57
N ALA A 249 29.15 -30.25 -22.73
CA ALA A 249 27.74 -30.16 -23.06
C ALA A 249 27.23 -28.73 -23.25
N LEU A 250 27.70 -27.78 -22.43
CA LEU A 250 27.40 -26.35 -22.56
C LEU A 250 28.01 -25.75 -23.83
N VAL A 251 29.21 -26.21 -24.22
CA VAL A 251 29.87 -25.81 -25.46
C VAL A 251 29.15 -26.41 -26.69
N THR A 252 28.74 -27.68 -26.66
CA THR A 252 28.00 -28.30 -27.76
C THR A 252 26.57 -27.79 -27.92
N SER A 253 25.93 -27.30 -26.86
CA SER A 253 24.59 -26.68 -26.92
C SER A 253 24.61 -25.20 -27.32
N GLY A 254 25.79 -24.62 -27.60
CA GLY A 254 25.92 -23.22 -28.03
C GLY A 254 25.84 -22.18 -26.91
N ASN A 255 25.81 -22.60 -25.64
CA ASN A 255 25.63 -21.74 -24.47
C ASN A 255 26.98 -21.29 -23.83
N ALA A 256 27.97 -20.99 -24.67
CA ALA A 256 29.38 -20.77 -24.31
C ALA A 256 29.69 -19.53 -23.43
N LYS A 257 28.68 -18.82 -22.89
CA LYS A 257 28.89 -17.61 -22.06
C LYS A 257 28.65 -17.78 -20.56
N MET A 258 28.26 -18.96 -20.07
CA MET A 258 28.20 -19.19 -18.62
C MET A 258 29.58 -19.62 -18.10
N GLN A 259 30.35 -18.68 -17.57
CA GLN A 259 31.54 -19.00 -16.77
C GLN A 259 31.12 -19.69 -15.47
N LEU A 260 31.58 -20.91 -15.30
CA LEU A 260 31.25 -21.81 -14.21
C LEU A 260 32.14 -21.51 -12.99
N ASN A 261 31.66 -20.64 -12.10
CA ASN A 261 32.24 -20.50 -10.77
C ASN A 261 31.69 -21.64 -9.88
N VAL A 262 32.26 -22.84 -10.05
CA VAL A 262 32.03 -23.95 -9.12
C VAL A 262 32.64 -23.53 -7.79
N ILE A 263 31.80 -23.24 -6.80
CA ILE A 263 32.25 -23.09 -5.42
C ILE A 263 32.68 -24.50 -4.97
N GLU A 264 33.97 -24.79 -5.11
CA GLU A 264 34.62 -26.09 -4.85
C GLU A 264 34.53 -26.55 -3.39
N GLY A 265 33.97 -25.74 -2.48
CA GLY A 265 33.98 -26.02 -1.03
C GLY A 265 32.72 -26.68 -0.46
N ASP A 266 31.56 -26.59 -1.10
CA ASP A 266 30.28 -26.83 -0.37
C ASP A 266 29.31 -27.78 -1.07
N MET A 267 29.67 -28.35 -2.23
CA MET A 267 28.77 -29.26 -2.95
C MET A 267 28.58 -30.60 -2.22
N ALA A 268 29.61 -31.11 -1.56
CA ALA A 268 29.53 -32.32 -0.76
C ALA A 268 28.85 -32.10 0.60
N ALA A 269 29.04 -30.93 1.23
CA ALA A 269 28.45 -30.59 2.52
C ALA A 269 26.98 -30.13 2.38
N ALA A 270 26.61 -29.39 1.34
CA ALA A 270 25.22 -29.04 1.04
C ALA A 270 24.37 -30.27 0.68
N VAL A 271 24.95 -31.26 -0.03
CA VAL A 271 24.27 -32.52 -0.34
C VAL A 271 24.18 -33.43 0.90
N ALA A 272 25.22 -33.49 1.75
CA ALA A 272 25.18 -34.24 3.01
C ALA A 272 24.20 -33.63 4.05
N GLY A 273 24.14 -32.30 4.14
CA GLY A 273 23.26 -31.59 5.08
C GLY A 273 21.77 -31.69 4.73
N PHE A 274 21.43 -31.78 3.45
CA PHE A 274 20.03 -31.92 3.00
C PHE A 274 19.56 -33.38 2.92
N LEU A 275 20.44 -34.33 2.56
CA LEU A 275 20.09 -35.76 2.54
C LEU A 275 20.10 -36.39 3.95
N GLY A 276 20.85 -35.84 4.91
CA GLY A 276 20.88 -36.32 6.30
C GLY A 276 19.63 -36.01 7.13
N LYS A 277 18.75 -35.10 6.68
CA LYS A 277 17.48 -34.76 7.36
C LYS A 277 16.23 -35.36 6.71
N GLY A 278 16.37 -36.11 5.61
CA GLY A 278 15.25 -36.69 4.86
C GLY A 278 15.04 -38.20 5.06
N GLY A 279 15.70 -38.83 6.04
CA GLY A 279 15.66 -40.28 6.17
C GLY A 279 15.86 -40.77 7.61
N GLN A 280 14.82 -40.65 8.43
CA GLN A 280 14.52 -41.64 9.46
C GLN A 280 13.02 -41.96 9.40
N PRO A 281 12.60 -43.24 9.37
CA PRO A 281 11.22 -43.60 9.70
C PRO A 281 10.88 -43.26 11.15
#